data_AF-A0A8J6SWC0-F1
#
_entry.id   AF-A0A8J6SWC0-F1
#
_cell.length_a   1.000
_cell.length_b   1.000
_cell.length_c   1.000
_cell.angle_alpha   90.00
_cell.angle_beta   90.00
_cell.angle_gamma   90.00
#
_symmetry.space_group_name_H-M   'P 1'
#
loop_
_entity.id
_entity.type
_entity.pdbx_description
1 polymer ?
#
loop_
_entity_poly.entity_id
_entity_poly.type
_entity_poly.pdbx_seq_one_letter_code
_entity_poly.pdbx_strand_id
1 'polypeptide(L)'
;MRAFVGDALFTARTDEPNWGKAHRILMAAFGPASLREMFPEMLDIAEQLFLKWERLGDGHAVDISDNTTRLTLDTIALTAFGYRFNSFYDKAMRIML
;
A
#
# COMPACT_ATOMS: atom_id res chain seq x y z
N MET A 1 -0.40 15.66 10.17
CA MET A 1 -1.14 14.40 9.90
C MET A 1 -2.61 14.51 10.33
N ARG A 2 -2.92 14.72 11.62
CA ARG A 2 -4.33 14.92 12.09
C ARG A 2 -5.07 16.05 11.36
N ALA A 3 -4.36 17.12 10.95
CA ALA A 3 -4.94 18.19 10.13
C ALA A 3 -5.44 17.73 8.73
N PHE A 4 -4.96 16.58 8.23
CA PHE A 4 -5.33 16.04 6.91
C PHE A 4 -6.23 14.82 7.01
N VAL A 5 -6.04 13.95 8.01
CA VAL A 5 -6.77 12.67 8.15
C VAL A 5 -7.68 12.61 9.39
N GLY A 6 -7.81 13.70 10.14
CA GLY A 6 -8.72 13.79 11.29
C GLY A 6 -8.43 12.77 12.39
N ASP A 7 -9.48 12.22 12.97
CA ASP A 7 -9.47 11.17 13.99
C ASP A 7 -9.54 9.75 13.40
N ALA A 8 -8.84 9.54 12.28
CA ALA A 8 -8.57 8.21 11.74
C ALA A 8 -7.81 7.33 12.75
N LEU A 9 -7.86 6.01 12.57
CA LEU A 9 -7.30 5.02 13.50
C LEU A 9 -5.84 5.31 13.92
N PHE A 10 -5.01 5.83 13.01
CA PHE A 10 -3.60 6.15 13.29
C PHE A 10 -3.38 7.50 13.99
N THR A 11 -4.33 8.43 13.94
CA THR A 11 -4.19 9.80 14.49
C THR A 11 -5.14 10.12 15.63
N ALA A 12 -6.15 9.28 15.88
CA ALA A 12 -7.03 9.40 17.03
C ALA A 12 -6.33 9.00 18.34
N ARG A 13 -6.75 9.62 19.44
CA ARG A 13 -6.29 9.22 20.78
C ARG A 13 -7.09 7.99 21.25
N THR A 14 -6.50 7.16 22.10
CA THR A 14 -7.12 5.90 22.54
C THR A 14 -8.40 6.09 23.37
N ASP A 15 -8.59 7.26 23.97
CA ASP A 15 -9.80 7.67 24.69
C ASP A 15 -10.90 8.21 23.76
N GLU A 16 -10.61 8.46 22.48
CA GLU A 16 -11.57 8.99 21.53
C GLU A 16 -12.53 7.89 21.03
N PRO A 17 -13.87 8.12 21.03
CA PRO A 17 -14.85 7.10 20.63
C PRO A 17 -14.63 6.54 19.22
N ASN A 18 -14.11 7.36 18.30
CA ASN A 18 -13.85 6.96 16.92
C ASN A 18 -12.65 6.00 16.80
N TRP A 19 -11.65 6.11 17.67
CA TRP A 19 -10.59 5.10 17.77
C TRP A 19 -11.17 3.72 18.11
N GLY A 20 -11.99 3.65 19.16
CA GLY A 20 -12.59 2.39 19.60
C GLY A 20 -13.51 1.75 18.53
N LYS A 21 -14.26 2.57 17.78
CA LYS A 21 -15.07 2.09 16.65
C LYS A 21 -14.21 1.55 15.51
N ALA A 22 -13.26 2.35 15.01
CA ALA A 22 -12.41 1.98 13.89
C ALA A 22 -11.55 0.75 14.21
N HIS A 23 -11.00 0.69 15.44
CA HIS A 23 -10.19 -0.43 15.89
C HIS A 23 -10.98 -1.76 15.85
N ARG A 24 -12.18 -1.80 16.42
CA ARG A 24 -13.00 -3.03 16.42
C ARG A 24 -13.41 -3.49 15.03
N ILE A 25 -13.72 -2.55 14.13
CA ILE A 25 -14.09 -2.88 12.75
C ILE A 25 -12.89 -3.44 11.98
N LEU A 26 -11.75 -2.76 12.06
CA LEU A 26 -10.57 -3.11 11.26
C LEU A 26 -9.84 -4.35 11.78
N MET A 27 -9.89 -4.65 13.08
CA MET A 27 -9.26 -5.85 13.64
C MET A 27 -9.77 -7.16 13.00
N ALA A 28 -11.04 -7.21 12.58
CA ALA A 28 -11.56 -8.37 11.86
C ALA A 28 -10.97 -8.49 10.44
N ALA A 29 -10.82 -7.36 9.75
CA ALA A 29 -10.28 -7.30 8.39
C ALA A 29 -8.77 -7.60 8.31
N PHE A 30 -8.03 -7.41 9.41
CA PHE A 30 -6.60 -7.73 9.50
C PHE A 30 -6.30 -9.05 10.24
N GLY A 31 -7.30 -9.93 10.36
CA GLY A 31 -7.11 -11.28 10.89
C GLY A 31 -6.34 -12.20 9.93
N PRO A 32 -5.72 -13.29 10.40
CA PRO A 32 -4.92 -14.19 9.55
C PRO A 32 -5.66 -14.78 8.34
N ALA A 33 -6.98 -15.01 8.45
CA ALA A 33 -7.78 -15.50 7.34
C ALA A 33 -7.93 -14.43 6.25
N SER A 34 -8.35 -13.22 6.62
CA SER A 34 -8.50 -12.08 5.70
C SER A 34 -7.18 -11.69 5.04
N LEU A 35 -6.06 -11.74 5.79
CA LEU A 35 -4.74 -11.50 5.20
C LEU A 35 -4.38 -12.51 4.10
N ARG A 36 -4.76 -13.79 4.26
CA ARG A 36 -4.52 -14.80 3.20
C ARG A 36 -5.34 -14.52 1.95
N GLU A 37 -6.54 -13.94 2.10
CA GLU A 37 -7.38 -13.55 0.96
C GLU A 37 -6.76 -12.41 0.15
N MET A 38 -5.91 -11.57 0.76
CA MET A 38 -5.20 -10.48 0.09
C MET A 38 -3.95 -10.97 -0.69
N PHE A 39 -3.44 -12.18 -0.42
CA PHE A 39 -2.19 -12.66 -1.02
C PHE A 39 -2.17 -12.71 -2.55
N PRO A 40 -3.25 -13.14 -3.25
CA PRO A 40 -3.26 -13.11 -4.71
C PRO A 40 -3.04 -11.70 -5.28
N GLU A 41 -3.65 -10.69 -4.66
CA GLU A 41 -3.50 -9.28 -5.08
C GLU A 41 -2.12 -8.72 -4.74
N MET A 42 -1.56 -9.07 -3.58
CA MET A 42 -0.18 -8.75 -3.23
C MET A 42 0.81 -9.34 -4.24
N LEU A 43 0.59 -10.59 -4.65
CA LEU A 43 1.43 -11.29 -5.61
C LEU A 43 1.38 -10.62 -6.98
N ASP A 44 0.19 -10.22 -7.45
CA ASP A 44 0.04 -9.51 -8.73
C ASP A 44 0.87 -8.22 -8.78
N ILE A 45 0.82 -7.37 -7.74
CA ILE A 45 1.64 -6.14 -7.73
C ILE A 45 3.15 -6.48 -7.67
N ALA A 46 3.54 -7.53 -6.94
CA ALA A 46 4.93 -7.97 -6.88
C ALA A 46 5.43 -8.48 -8.26
N GLU A 47 4.62 -9.25 -8.98
CA GLU A 47 4.92 -9.72 -10.34
C GLU A 47 5.11 -8.54 -11.30
N GLN A 48 4.28 -7.50 -11.21
CA GLN A 48 4.45 -6.29 -12.02
C GLN A 48 5.79 -5.57 -11.76
N LEU A 49 6.26 -5.55 -10.51
CA LEU A 49 7.58 -5.00 -10.17
C LEU A 49 8.71 -5.83 -10.81
N PHE A 50 8.64 -7.16 -10.70
CA PHE A 50 9.65 -8.04 -11.29
C PHE A 50 9.67 -7.94 -12.81
N LEU A 51 8.51 -7.92 -13.47
CA LEU A 51 8.40 -7.70 -14.92
C LEU A 51 8.99 -6.34 -15.35
N LYS A 52 8.84 -5.30 -14.52
CA LYS A 52 9.50 -4.00 -14.76
C LYS A 52 11.02 -4.16 -14.72
N TRP A 53 11.55 -4.83 -13.70
CA TRP A 53 13.00 -5.02 -13.55
C TRP A 53 13.61 -5.87 -14.66
N GLU A 54 12.94 -6.95 -15.07
CA GLU A 54 13.36 -7.78 -16.21
C GLU A 54 13.49 -6.96 -17.51
N ARG A 55 12.62 -5.96 -17.70
CA ARG A 55 12.64 -5.07 -18.88
C ARG A 55 13.76 -4.02 -18.85
N LEU A 56 14.40 -3.75 -17.70
CA LEU A 56 15.48 -2.77 -17.60
C LEU A 56 16.80 -3.28 -18.21
N GLY A 57 16.97 -4.60 -18.29
CA GLY A 57 18.18 -5.26 -18.77
C GLY A 57 19.33 -5.25 -17.74
N ASP A 58 20.41 -5.95 -18.08
CA ASP A 58 21.56 -6.12 -17.19
C ASP A 58 22.29 -4.79 -16.92
N GLY A 59 22.77 -4.62 -15.69
CA GLY A 59 23.58 -3.47 -15.28
C GLY A 59 22.79 -2.18 -15.02
N HIS A 60 21.45 -2.21 -15.10
CA HIS A 60 20.63 -1.05 -14.74
C HIS A 60 20.59 -0.86 -13.22
N ALA A 61 20.84 0.37 -12.77
CA ALA A 61 20.68 0.71 -11.36
C ALA A 61 19.18 0.80 -11.01
N VAL A 62 18.77 0.15 -9.92
CA VAL A 62 17.41 0.19 -9.40
C VAL A 62 17.36 1.06 -8.14
N ASP A 63 16.51 2.08 -8.15
CA ASP A 63 16.16 2.80 -6.93
C ASP A 63 15.19 1.96 -6.10
N ILE A 64 15.74 1.23 -5.12
CA ILE A 64 14.96 0.34 -4.26
C ILE A 64 13.91 1.12 -3.45
N SER A 65 14.22 2.34 -3.02
CA SER A 65 13.29 3.14 -2.20
C SER A 65 12.07 3.57 -3.01
N ASP A 66 12.27 4.08 -4.22
CA ASP A 66 11.16 4.44 -5.13
C ASP A 66 10.34 3.20 -5.50
N ASN A 67 11.00 2.10 -5.86
CA ASN A 67 10.29 0.89 -6.32
C ASN A 67 9.48 0.24 -5.20
N THR A 68 10.02 0.16 -3.98
CA THR A 68 9.28 -0.39 -2.83
C THR A 68 8.17 0.53 -2.35
N THR A 69 8.32 1.85 -2.51
CA THR A 69 7.22 2.79 -2.23
C THR A 69 6.06 2.61 -3.20
N ARG A 70 6.35 2.48 -4.51
CA ARG A 70 5.31 2.18 -5.51
C ARG A 70 4.64 0.83 -5.27
N LEU A 71 5.43 -0.20 -4.95
CA LEU A 71 4.94 -1.55 -4.61
C LEU A 71 3.97 -1.50 -3.43
N THR A 72 4.34 -0.84 -2.34
CA THR A 72 3.52 -0.78 -1.13
C THR A 72 2.26 0.07 -1.32
N LEU A 73 2.35 1.19 -2.05
CA LEU A 73 1.19 2.01 -2.40
C LEU A 73 0.16 1.25 -3.25
N ASP A 74 0.58 0.58 -4.33
CA ASP A 74 -0.34 -0.19 -5.18
C ASP A 74 -0.90 -1.40 -4.44
N THR A 75 -0.10 -2.05 -3.61
CA THR A 75 -0.56 -3.17 -2.77
C THR A 75 -1.66 -2.73 -1.81
N ILE A 76 -1.47 -1.62 -1.08
CA ILE A 76 -2.50 -1.11 -0.15
C ILE A 76 -3.75 -0.68 -0.94
N ALA A 77 -3.58 0.00 -2.06
CA ALA A 77 -4.70 0.47 -2.89
C ALA A 77 -5.56 -0.68 -3.41
N LEU A 78 -4.92 -1.73 -3.91
CA LEU A 78 -5.61 -2.88 -4.47
C LEU A 78 -6.28 -3.68 -3.36
N THR A 79 -5.53 -4.06 -2.33
CA THR A 79 -6.02 -4.98 -1.30
C THR A 79 -7.02 -4.38 -0.32
N ALA A 80 -6.93 -3.07 -0.04
CA ALA A 80 -7.84 -2.41 0.89
C ALA A 80 -9.04 -1.72 0.19
N PHE A 81 -8.89 -1.32 -1.07
CA PHE A 81 -9.89 -0.47 -1.75
C PHE A 81 -10.26 -0.93 -3.17
N GLY A 82 -9.68 -2.02 -3.68
CA GLY A 82 -9.92 -2.51 -5.04
C GLY A 82 -9.45 -1.55 -6.13
N TYR A 83 -8.50 -0.65 -5.82
CA TYR A 83 -8.06 0.42 -6.72
C TYR A 83 -6.64 0.17 -7.24
N ARG A 84 -6.40 0.45 -8.53
CA ARG A 84 -5.09 0.35 -9.17
C ARG A 84 -4.54 1.72 -9.54
N PHE A 85 -3.52 2.18 -8.83
CA PHE A 85 -2.77 3.38 -9.23
C PHE A 85 -1.91 3.14 -10.48
N ASN A 86 -1.47 1.89 -10.72
CA ASN A 86 -0.56 1.54 -11.82
C ASN A 86 0.77 2.30 -11.71
N SER A 87 1.31 2.39 -10.50
CA SER A 87 2.45 3.24 -10.15
C SER A 87 3.72 2.90 -10.93
N PHE A 88 3.84 1.69 -11.47
CA PHE A 88 5.00 1.30 -12.29
C PHE A 88 4.98 1.85 -13.72
N TYR A 89 3.82 2.29 -14.19
CA TYR A 89 3.61 2.77 -15.57
C TYR A 89 3.61 4.31 -15.64
N ASP A 90 3.29 4.98 -14.53
CA ASP A 90 3.27 6.43 -14.46
C ASP A 90 4.64 7.01 -14.06
N LYS A 91 5.29 7.69 -15.03
CA LYS A 91 6.56 8.40 -14.84
C LYS A 91 6.41 9.65 -13.97
N ALA A 92 5.19 10.16 -13.76
CA ALA A 92 4.93 11.41 -13.06
C ALA A 92 4.88 11.29 -11.54
N MET A 93 4.78 10.07 -10.98
CA MET A 93 4.85 9.89 -9.53
C MET A 93 6.31 10.01 -9.05
N ARG A 94 6.89 11.20 -9.11
CA ARG A 94 8.16 11.51 -8.46
C ARG A 94 7.83 12.04 -7.07
N ILE A 95 8.03 11.21 -6.05
CA ILE A 95 7.93 11.68 -4.66
C ILE A 95 9.06 12.69 -4.47
N MET A 96 8.72 13.98 -4.37
CA MET A 96 9.63 15.00 -3.87
C MET A 96 9.78 14.76 -2.37
N LEU A 97 10.80 13.98 -1.99
CA LEU A 97 11.42 14.07 -0.68
C LEU A 97 12.59 15.06 -0.76
#